data_AF-A0A495KKT9-F1
#
_entry.id   AF-A0A495KKT9-F1
#
_cell.length_a   1.000
_cell.length_b   1.000
_cell.length_c   1.000
_cell.angle_alpha   90.00
_cell.angle_beta   90.00
_cell.angle_gamma   90.00
#
_symmetry.space_group_name_H-M   'P 1'
#
loop_
_entity.id
_entity.type
_entity.pdbx_description
1 polymer ?
#
loop_
_entity_poly.entity_id
_entity_poly.type
_entity_poly.pdbx_seq_one_letter_code
_entity_poly.pdbx_strand_id
1 'polypeptide(L)'
;MKKIVLLLAILIGHSVSAQIKVKVNDKLVTEGTSFKAEDISKMELAFDKPKKLSYYGLGRLYFWVEILKESGNSYEDYRIAVDGANAIEAFLMDVNDFKTFYADGKVSFNFKIRSSSKQLSLPELFLLAGRWADQKTLKIRVSLFFRDKVGYEKYGDAVELVKPLTINVDNAYFYAQGQKEKEAEKVAADTKKAEDVKKAEEQKKAAEEEEKKGKGKKVLKKVLGW
;
A
#
# COMPACT_ATOMS: atom_id res chain seq x y z
N MET A 1 35.27 -42.94 -5.80
CA MET A 1 34.01 -42.93 -5.02
C MET A 1 33.78 -41.65 -4.20
N LYS A 2 34.80 -41.03 -3.59
CA LYS A 2 34.63 -39.80 -2.76
C LYS A 2 34.07 -38.56 -3.51
N LYS A 3 34.30 -38.44 -4.82
CA LYS A 3 33.84 -37.29 -5.63
C LYS A 3 32.34 -37.34 -5.99
N ILE A 4 31.72 -38.53 -6.00
CA ILE A 4 30.29 -38.71 -6.32
C ILE A 4 29.41 -38.39 -5.10
N VAL A 5 29.90 -38.69 -3.89
CA VAL A 5 29.21 -38.34 -2.63
C VAL A 5 29.11 -36.82 -2.45
N LEU A 6 30.11 -36.06 -2.92
CA LEU A 6 30.09 -34.59 -2.88
C LEU A 6 29.05 -33.99 -3.84
N LEU A 7 28.88 -34.59 -5.03
CA LEU A 7 27.87 -34.16 -6.01
C LEU A 7 26.43 -34.48 -5.57
N LEU A 8 26.22 -35.60 -4.88
CA LEU A 8 24.91 -35.92 -4.29
C LEU A 8 24.57 -35.00 -3.10
N ALA A 9 25.56 -34.62 -2.29
CA ALA A 9 25.35 -33.71 -1.16
C ALA A 9 24.99 -32.27 -1.61
N ILE A 10 25.47 -31.83 -2.77
CA ILE A 10 25.15 -30.51 -3.33
C ILE A 10 23.73 -30.51 -3.96
N LEU A 11 23.29 -31.63 -4.54
CA LEU A 11 21.94 -31.74 -5.13
C LEU A 11 20.82 -31.78 -4.07
N ILE A 12 21.07 -32.38 -2.90
CA ILE A 12 20.08 -32.47 -1.81
C ILE A 12 19.89 -31.11 -1.10
N GLY A 13 20.84 -30.16 -1.26
CA GLY A 13 20.80 -28.84 -0.62
C GLY A 13 19.85 -27.80 -1.22
N HIS A 14 19.23 -28.06 -2.38
CA HIS A 14 18.49 -27.03 -3.13
C HIS A 14 16.97 -27.08 -3.00
N SER A 15 16.43 -27.92 -2.13
CA SER A 15 14.98 -28.04 -1.91
C SER A 15 14.55 -27.58 -0.52
N VAL A 16 15.09 -26.45 -0.03
CA VAL A 16 14.34 -25.66 0.96
C VAL A 16 13.19 -25.01 0.18
N SER A 17 12.17 -25.80 -0.14
CA SER A 17 10.93 -25.32 -0.75
C SER A 17 10.42 -24.15 0.09
N ALA A 18 10.32 -22.95 -0.50
CA ALA A 18 9.81 -21.79 0.19
C ALA A 18 8.46 -22.13 0.83
N GLN A 19 8.34 -21.88 2.14
CA GLN A 19 7.12 -22.16 2.90
C GLN A 19 5.99 -21.18 2.55
N ILE A 20 6.32 -20.01 2.02
CA ILE A 20 5.35 -19.15 1.33
C ILE A 20 5.60 -19.29 -0.17
N LYS A 21 4.53 -19.49 -0.92
CA LYS A 21 4.53 -19.59 -2.38
C LYS A 21 3.79 -18.40 -2.92
N VAL A 22 4.50 -17.53 -3.63
CA VAL A 22 3.91 -16.38 -4.32
C VAL A 22 4.00 -16.63 -5.80
N LYS A 23 2.91 -16.39 -6.52
CA LYS A 23 2.91 -16.30 -7.98
C LYS A 23 2.66 -14.86 -8.39
N VAL A 24 3.47 -14.37 -9.32
CA VAL A 24 3.26 -13.11 -10.02
C VAL A 24 3.10 -13.46 -11.50
N ASN A 25 1.97 -13.08 -12.09
CA ASN A 25 1.60 -13.42 -13.47
C ASN A 25 1.79 -14.91 -13.78
N ASP A 26 1.20 -15.75 -12.90
CA ASP A 26 1.24 -17.22 -12.95
C ASP A 26 2.62 -17.88 -12.78
N LYS A 27 3.69 -17.09 -12.56
CA LYS A 27 5.05 -17.60 -12.31
C LYS A 27 5.37 -17.59 -10.82
N LEU A 28 5.85 -18.71 -10.30
CA LEU A 28 6.36 -18.80 -8.93
C LEU A 28 7.58 -17.88 -8.76
N VAL A 29 7.62 -17.18 -7.62
CA VAL A 29 8.69 -16.22 -7.31
C VAL A 29 9.41 -16.64 -6.04
N THR A 30 10.68 -16.27 -5.94
CA THR A 30 11.52 -16.54 -4.77
C THR A 30 11.81 -15.24 -4.01
N GLU A 31 12.34 -15.38 -2.80
CA GLU A 31 12.80 -14.26 -1.97
C GLU A 31 13.70 -13.31 -2.78
N GLY A 32 13.46 -12.01 -2.64
CA GLY A 32 14.27 -10.95 -3.25
C GLY A 32 14.04 -10.74 -4.75
N THR A 33 13.16 -11.52 -5.41
CA THR A 33 12.81 -11.30 -6.82
C THR A 33 12.26 -9.89 -7.02
N SER A 34 12.68 -9.23 -8.10
CA SER A 34 12.23 -7.88 -8.45
C SER A 34 11.30 -7.90 -9.65
N PHE A 35 10.22 -7.11 -9.57
CA PHE A 35 9.29 -6.87 -10.68
C PHE A 35 9.12 -5.38 -10.90
N LYS A 36 8.86 -4.98 -12.14
CA LYS A 36 8.32 -3.64 -12.39
C LYS A 36 6.87 -3.58 -11.94
N ALA A 37 6.48 -2.50 -11.29
CA ALA A 37 5.14 -2.32 -10.75
C ALA A 37 4.06 -2.45 -11.84
N GLU A 38 4.30 -1.88 -13.03
CA GLU A 38 3.39 -1.89 -14.17
C GLU A 38 3.22 -3.28 -14.80
N ASP A 39 4.16 -4.19 -14.55
CA ASP A 39 4.11 -5.55 -15.11
C ASP A 39 3.27 -6.49 -14.24
N ILE A 40 2.90 -6.11 -13.02
CA ILE A 40 2.12 -6.98 -12.10
C ILE A 40 0.64 -6.91 -12.49
N SER A 41 0.14 -7.91 -13.22
CA SER A 41 -1.28 -8.05 -13.55
C SER A 41 -2.03 -8.98 -12.59
N LYS A 42 -1.33 -9.95 -12.01
CA LYS A 42 -1.91 -10.95 -11.11
C LYS A 42 -0.93 -11.36 -10.02
N MET A 43 -1.42 -11.51 -8.79
CA MET A 43 -0.68 -12.05 -7.66
C MET A 43 -1.51 -13.07 -6.89
N GLU A 44 -0.95 -14.26 -6.69
CA GLU A 44 -1.56 -15.35 -5.93
C GLU A 44 -0.63 -15.83 -4.83
N LEU A 45 -1.21 -16.19 -3.69
CA LEU A 45 -0.46 -16.50 -2.48
C LEU A 45 -0.92 -17.85 -1.93
N ALA A 46 0.05 -18.67 -1.56
CA ALA A 46 -0.16 -19.92 -0.85
C ALA A 46 0.95 -20.10 0.19
N PHE A 47 0.81 -21.10 1.03
CA PHE A 47 1.85 -21.51 1.97
C PHE A 47 1.90 -23.04 2.08
N ASP A 48 3.02 -23.54 2.59
CA ASP A 48 3.37 -24.94 2.71
C ASP A 48 4.15 -25.18 4.00
N LYS A 49 3.96 -26.36 4.60
CA LYS A 49 4.67 -26.84 5.80
C LYS A 49 4.81 -25.80 6.93
N PRO A 50 3.70 -25.21 7.43
CA PRO A 50 3.75 -24.30 8.57
C PRO A 50 4.29 -25.00 9.83
N LYS A 51 4.98 -24.23 10.67
CA LYS A 51 5.42 -24.63 12.00
C LYS A 51 4.22 -25.01 12.84
N LYS A 52 4.26 -26.20 13.42
CA LYS A 52 3.30 -26.64 14.44
C LYS A 52 3.67 -25.99 15.77
N LEU A 53 2.72 -25.34 16.42
CA LEU A 53 2.90 -24.89 17.81
C LEU A 53 2.52 -26.03 18.75
N SER A 54 3.19 -26.13 19.90
CA SER A 54 2.93 -27.19 20.89
C SER A 54 1.66 -26.94 21.71
N TYR A 55 1.21 -25.68 21.78
CA TYR A 55 -0.03 -25.25 22.41
C TYR A 55 -0.57 -24.06 21.62
N TYR A 56 -1.82 -24.15 21.16
CA TYR A 56 -2.55 -23.05 20.53
C TYR A 56 -3.75 -22.76 21.40
N GLY A 57 -3.62 -21.75 22.27
CA GLY A 57 -4.73 -21.25 23.05
C GLY A 57 -5.77 -20.53 22.17
N LEU A 58 -6.67 -19.78 22.81
CA LEU A 58 -7.46 -18.80 22.07
C LEU A 58 -6.51 -17.74 21.50
N GLY A 59 -6.55 -17.51 20.19
CA GLY A 59 -5.71 -16.52 19.54
C GLY A 59 -6.24 -16.14 18.17
N ARG A 60 -5.39 -15.47 17.39
CA ARG A 60 -5.71 -15.06 16.03
C ARG A 60 -4.56 -15.38 15.09
N LEU A 61 -4.90 -16.07 14.01
CA LEU A 61 -4.01 -16.31 12.89
C LEU A 61 -4.18 -15.20 11.85
N TYR A 62 -3.07 -14.83 11.23
CA TYR A 62 -2.99 -13.79 10.23
C TYR A 62 -2.21 -14.27 9.01
N PHE A 63 -2.83 -14.20 7.83
CA PHE A 63 -2.13 -14.26 6.55
C PHE A 63 -2.06 -12.84 5.98
N TRP A 64 -0.87 -12.25 6.03
CA TRP A 64 -0.63 -10.84 5.78
C TRP A 64 0.13 -10.61 4.48
N VAL A 65 -0.25 -9.53 3.80
CA VAL A 65 0.47 -8.92 2.68
C VAL A 65 0.72 -7.47 3.04
N GLU A 66 1.97 -7.12 3.24
CA GLU A 66 2.39 -5.78 3.60
C GLU A 66 3.14 -5.15 2.43
N ILE A 67 2.68 -3.98 2.02
CA ILE A 67 3.41 -3.13 1.09
C ILE A 67 4.30 -2.23 1.94
N LEU A 68 5.61 -2.43 1.84
CA LEU A 68 6.60 -1.72 2.63
C LEU A 68 7.32 -0.69 1.76
N LYS A 69 7.68 0.43 2.38
CA LYS A 69 8.68 1.37 1.84
C LYS A 69 10.03 0.70 1.74
N GLU A 70 10.96 1.28 0.98
CA GLU A 70 12.32 0.77 0.87
C GLU A 70 13.01 0.62 2.25
N SER A 71 12.73 1.57 3.16
CA SER A 71 13.19 1.60 4.55
C SER A 71 12.63 0.49 5.44
N GLY A 72 11.64 -0.28 4.96
CA GLY A 72 11.01 -1.38 5.69
C GLY A 72 9.77 -0.97 6.50
N ASN A 73 9.45 0.33 6.58
CA ASN A 73 8.21 0.79 7.21
C ASN A 73 6.99 0.41 6.37
N SER A 74 5.92 -0.06 7.02
CA SER A 74 4.68 -0.37 6.33
C SER A 74 4.04 0.88 5.70
N TYR A 75 3.61 0.73 4.46
CA TYR A 75 2.85 1.71 3.70
C TYR A 75 1.35 1.35 3.69
N GLU A 76 1.02 0.08 3.47
CA GLU A 76 -0.34 -0.46 3.56
C GLU A 76 -0.29 -1.96 3.88
N ASP A 77 -1.31 -2.48 4.56
CA ASP A 77 -1.42 -3.90 4.88
C ASP A 77 -2.79 -4.50 4.59
N TYR A 78 -2.76 -5.70 4.02
CA TYR A 78 -3.90 -6.53 3.66
C TYR A 78 -3.83 -7.86 4.39
N ARG A 79 -4.96 -8.36 4.87
CA ARG A 79 -4.96 -9.59 5.66
C ARG A 79 -6.21 -10.45 5.54
N ILE A 80 -5.99 -11.74 5.65
CA ILE A 80 -7.01 -12.69 6.11
C ILE A 80 -6.72 -12.95 7.59
N ALA A 81 -7.75 -12.89 8.44
CA ALA A 81 -7.63 -13.14 9.87
C ALA A 81 -8.66 -14.16 10.32
N VAL A 82 -8.22 -15.14 11.10
CA VAL A 82 -9.08 -16.19 11.68
C VAL A 82 -8.88 -16.21 13.20
N ASP A 83 -9.98 -16.16 13.94
CA ASP A 83 -10.03 -16.14 15.40
C ASP A 83 -10.35 -17.50 16.00
N GLY A 84 -9.83 -17.76 17.21
CA GLY A 84 -10.24 -18.89 18.05
C GLY A 84 -9.17 -19.96 18.24
N ALA A 85 -9.51 -20.99 19.03
CA ALA A 85 -8.62 -22.11 19.35
C ALA A 85 -8.31 -22.98 18.11
N ASN A 86 -9.25 -23.06 17.17
CA ASN A 86 -9.08 -23.80 15.92
C ASN A 86 -8.57 -22.89 14.77
N ALA A 87 -8.15 -21.64 15.04
CA ALA A 87 -7.74 -20.72 13.98
C ALA A 87 -6.56 -21.24 13.15
N ILE A 88 -5.63 -21.92 13.81
CA ILE A 88 -4.51 -22.58 13.15
C ILE A 88 -5.03 -23.77 12.35
N GLU A 89 -5.68 -24.75 12.99
CA GLU A 89 -6.16 -25.95 12.28
C GLU A 89 -7.04 -25.61 11.08
N ALA A 90 -8.02 -24.72 11.25
CA ALA A 90 -8.95 -24.35 10.20
C ALA A 90 -8.27 -23.67 9.01
N PHE A 91 -7.31 -22.78 9.25
CA PHE A 91 -6.60 -22.10 8.17
C PHE A 91 -5.53 -23.00 7.53
N LEU A 92 -4.94 -23.92 8.30
CA LEU A 92 -3.95 -24.87 7.82
C LEU A 92 -4.57 -26.06 7.06
N MET A 93 -5.90 -26.19 6.97
CA MET A 93 -6.53 -27.14 6.04
C MET A 93 -6.28 -26.76 4.58
N ASP A 94 -6.10 -25.47 4.29
CA ASP A 94 -5.91 -24.91 2.95
C ASP A 94 -4.41 -24.84 2.55
N VAL A 95 -3.58 -25.75 3.05
CA VAL A 95 -2.15 -25.80 2.68
C VAL A 95 -2.02 -26.08 1.18
N ASN A 96 -1.17 -25.29 0.50
CA ASN A 96 -0.99 -25.28 -0.96
C ASN A 96 -2.19 -24.82 -1.79
N ASP A 97 -3.23 -24.25 -1.17
CA ASP A 97 -4.31 -23.57 -1.89
C ASP A 97 -3.90 -22.13 -2.26
N PHE A 98 -3.90 -21.81 -3.55
CA PHE A 98 -3.56 -20.48 -4.04
C PHE A 98 -4.75 -19.54 -3.92
N LYS A 99 -4.62 -18.57 -3.01
CA LYS A 99 -5.59 -17.50 -2.85
C LYS A 99 -5.16 -16.32 -3.72
N THR A 100 -5.98 -15.92 -4.67
CA THR A 100 -5.75 -14.71 -5.46
C THR A 100 -5.77 -13.51 -4.52
N PHE A 101 -4.66 -12.79 -4.45
CA PHE A 101 -4.56 -11.53 -3.72
C PHE A 101 -4.95 -10.36 -4.64
N TYR A 102 -4.42 -10.35 -5.87
CA TYR A 102 -4.66 -9.29 -6.83
C TYR A 102 -4.83 -9.88 -8.24
N ALA A 103 -5.77 -9.35 -9.01
CA ALA A 103 -5.92 -9.64 -10.44
C ALA A 103 -6.60 -8.45 -11.14
N ASP A 104 -6.06 -8.03 -12.28
CA ASP A 104 -6.69 -7.10 -13.22
C ASP A 104 -7.29 -5.85 -12.57
N GLY A 105 -6.48 -5.18 -11.74
CA GLY A 105 -6.87 -3.92 -11.10
C GLY A 105 -7.71 -4.08 -9.83
N LYS A 106 -7.94 -5.30 -9.33
CA LYS A 106 -8.71 -5.53 -8.09
C LYS A 106 -7.94 -6.38 -7.10
N VAL A 107 -7.93 -5.94 -5.84
CA VAL A 107 -7.55 -6.79 -4.72
C VAL A 107 -8.75 -7.66 -4.34
N SER A 108 -8.50 -8.93 -4.04
CA SER A 108 -9.54 -9.89 -3.66
C SER A 108 -10.27 -9.49 -2.38
N PHE A 109 -11.58 -9.73 -2.34
CA PHE A 109 -12.45 -9.41 -1.21
C PHE A 109 -12.11 -10.19 0.07
N ASN A 110 -11.40 -11.32 -0.07
CA ASN A 110 -10.97 -12.12 1.07
C ASN A 110 -9.93 -11.38 1.92
N PHE A 111 -9.15 -10.47 1.31
CA PHE A 111 -8.13 -9.70 2.00
C PHE A 111 -8.71 -8.38 2.49
N LYS A 112 -8.87 -8.25 3.81
CA LYS A 112 -9.33 -7.04 4.47
C LYS A 112 -8.17 -6.09 4.70
N ILE A 113 -8.41 -4.80 4.50
CA ILE A 113 -7.46 -3.73 4.84
C ILE A 113 -7.54 -3.41 6.33
N ARG A 114 -6.43 -3.05 6.94
CA ARG A 114 -6.40 -2.65 8.37
C ARG A 114 -6.65 -1.16 8.57
N SER A 115 -6.15 -0.32 7.66
CA SER A 115 -5.91 1.09 7.95
C SER A 115 -6.81 2.08 7.19
N SER A 116 -7.43 1.65 6.09
CA SER A 116 -8.15 2.53 5.17
C SER A 116 -9.66 2.19 5.11
N SER A 117 -10.50 3.17 4.76
CA SER A 117 -11.93 2.98 4.49
C SER A 117 -12.20 2.49 3.06
N LYS A 118 -11.22 2.60 2.16
CA LYS A 118 -11.31 2.19 0.75
C LYS A 118 -10.20 1.20 0.41
N GLN A 119 -10.58 0.03 -0.08
CA GLN A 119 -9.63 -0.95 -0.63
C GLN A 119 -9.08 -0.41 -1.96
N LEU A 120 -7.82 0.02 -1.93
CA LEU A 120 -7.10 0.46 -3.11
C LEU A 120 -6.57 -0.75 -3.89
N SER A 121 -6.51 -0.61 -5.21
CA SER A 121 -5.79 -1.53 -6.09
C SER A 121 -4.26 -1.34 -5.97
N LEU A 122 -3.48 -2.34 -6.40
CA LEU A 122 -2.02 -2.22 -6.41
C LEU A 122 -1.53 -1.02 -7.26
N PRO A 123 -2.02 -0.77 -8.49
CA PRO A 123 -1.63 0.41 -9.26
C PRO A 123 -1.95 1.74 -8.56
N GLU A 124 -3.13 1.86 -7.93
CA GLU A 124 -3.47 3.06 -7.15
C GLU A 124 -2.50 3.27 -5.98
N LEU A 125 -2.15 2.20 -5.25
CA LEU A 125 -1.17 2.27 -4.17
C LEU A 125 0.22 2.68 -4.67
N PHE A 126 0.66 2.09 -5.78
CA PHE A 126 1.96 2.38 -6.40
C PHE A 126 2.05 3.84 -6.87
N LEU A 127 0.97 4.37 -7.46
CA LEU A 127 0.86 5.78 -7.82
C LEU A 127 0.93 6.70 -6.59
N LEU A 128 0.15 6.40 -5.54
CA LEU A 128 0.15 7.20 -4.31
C LEU A 128 1.50 7.15 -3.59
N ALA A 129 2.16 5.98 -3.58
CA ALA A 129 3.49 5.82 -3.01
C ALA A 129 4.53 6.64 -3.77
N GLY A 130 4.43 6.67 -5.11
CA GLY A 130 5.27 7.50 -5.96
C GLY A 130 5.04 9.00 -5.76
N ARG A 131 3.78 9.41 -5.66
CA ARG A 131 3.34 10.81 -5.55
C ARG A 131 3.63 11.44 -4.17
N TRP A 132 3.23 10.74 -3.10
CA TRP A 132 3.21 11.31 -1.75
C TRP A 132 4.31 10.79 -0.84
N ALA A 133 4.75 9.55 -1.05
CA ALA A 133 5.81 8.94 -0.25
C ALA A 133 7.18 8.98 -0.92
N ASP A 134 7.28 9.53 -2.15
CA ASP A 134 8.53 9.64 -2.91
C ASP A 134 9.25 8.29 -3.08
N GLN A 135 8.48 7.21 -3.24
CA GLN A 135 9.02 5.84 -3.32
C GLN A 135 9.23 5.40 -4.76
N LYS A 136 10.50 5.24 -5.16
CA LYS A 136 10.90 4.60 -6.42
C LYS A 136 10.98 3.08 -6.32
N THR A 137 11.10 2.56 -5.11
CA THR A 137 11.14 1.13 -4.82
C THR A 137 10.21 0.83 -3.67
N LEU A 138 9.49 -0.28 -3.76
CA LEU A 138 8.67 -0.84 -2.70
C LEU A 138 9.05 -2.29 -2.46
N LYS A 139 8.61 -2.85 -1.34
CA LYS A 139 8.73 -4.27 -1.04
C LYS A 139 7.35 -4.82 -0.74
N ILE A 140 7.05 -6.03 -1.19
CA ILE A 140 5.84 -6.75 -0.81
C ILE A 140 6.28 -7.90 0.08
N ARG A 141 5.92 -7.84 1.36
CA ARG A 141 6.17 -8.89 2.34
C ARG A 141 4.90 -9.70 2.57
N VAL A 142 5.01 -11.01 2.46
CA VAL A 142 3.94 -11.96 2.77
C VAL A 142 4.35 -12.74 4.00
N SER A 143 3.46 -12.83 4.99
CA SER A 143 3.73 -13.48 6.28
C SER A 143 2.53 -14.30 6.73
N LEU A 144 2.79 -15.40 7.45
CA LEU A 144 1.76 -16.18 8.14
C LEU A 144 2.19 -16.34 9.60
N PHE A 145 1.49 -15.67 10.50
CA PHE A 145 1.81 -15.67 11.92
C PHE A 145 0.57 -15.83 12.79
N PHE A 146 0.80 -16.26 14.02
CA PHE A 146 -0.22 -16.39 15.06
C PHE A 146 0.08 -15.46 16.22
N ARG A 147 -0.96 -14.95 16.88
CA ARG A 147 -0.86 -14.22 18.13
C ARG A 147 -1.78 -14.83 19.17
N ASP A 148 -1.20 -15.20 20.31
CA ASP A 148 -1.96 -15.67 21.47
C ASP A 148 -2.79 -14.53 22.08
N LYS A 149 -4.01 -14.84 22.52
CA LYS A 149 -4.81 -13.92 23.32
C LYS A 149 -4.33 -13.98 24.76
N VAL A 150 -3.79 -12.87 25.26
CA VAL A 150 -3.22 -12.76 26.61
C VAL A 150 -4.10 -11.93 27.57
N GLY A 151 -5.24 -11.40 27.09
CA GLY A 151 -6.19 -10.67 27.90
C GLY A 151 -7.44 -10.24 27.13
N TYR A 152 -8.30 -9.41 27.73
CA TYR A 152 -9.44 -8.82 27.03
C TYR A 152 -8.94 -7.91 25.91
N GLU A 153 -9.20 -8.30 24.65
CA GLU A 153 -8.75 -7.63 23.42
C GLU A 153 -7.23 -7.43 23.28
N LYS A 154 -6.43 -8.08 24.14
CA LYS A 154 -4.96 -8.01 24.12
C LYS A 154 -4.37 -9.28 23.55
N TYR A 155 -3.43 -9.10 22.63
CA TYR A 155 -2.69 -10.18 21.98
C TYR A 155 -1.20 -10.07 22.34
N GLY A 156 -0.58 -11.21 22.55
CA GLY A 156 0.87 -11.32 22.78
C GLY A 156 1.68 -11.08 21.51
N ASP A 157 2.97 -11.39 21.61
CA ASP A 157 3.90 -11.28 20.49
C ASP A 157 3.53 -12.22 19.33
N ALA A 158 3.90 -11.80 18.12
CA ALA A 158 3.66 -12.60 16.92
C ALA A 158 4.63 -13.78 16.85
N VAL A 159 4.07 -14.96 16.62
CA VAL A 159 4.83 -16.18 16.32
C VAL A 159 4.68 -16.48 14.83
N GLU A 160 5.76 -16.29 14.08
CA GLU A 160 5.81 -16.65 12.66
C GLU A 160 5.66 -18.17 12.51
N LEU A 161 4.64 -18.58 11.75
CA LEU A 161 4.37 -19.99 11.45
C LEU A 161 5.17 -20.45 10.23
N VAL A 162 5.55 -19.55 9.35
CA VAL A 162 6.42 -19.80 8.19
C VAL A 162 7.41 -18.66 8.09
N LYS A 163 8.55 -18.90 7.43
CA LYS A 163 9.45 -17.78 7.09
C LYS A 163 8.71 -16.79 6.16
N PRO A 164 8.64 -15.49 6.50
CA PRO A 164 8.10 -14.48 5.59
C PRO A 164 8.84 -14.47 4.26
N LEU A 165 8.12 -14.12 3.19
CA LEU A 165 8.67 -13.95 1.85
C LEU A 165 8.56 -12.48 1.44
N THR A 166 9.67 -11.88 1.02
CA THR A 166 9.73 -10.50 0.54
C THR A 166 10.14 -10.47 -0.93
N ILE A 167 9.36 -9.78 -1.75
CA ILE A 167 9.73 -9.42 -3.13
C ILE A 167 9.91 -7.92 -3.25
N ASN A 168 10.73 -7.51 -4.21
CA ASN A 168 10.96 -6.10 -4.52
C ASN A 168 10.08 -5.67 -5.70
N VAL A 169 9.65 -4.41 -5.66
CA VAL A 169 8.87 -3.78 -6.72
C VAL A 169 9.58 -2.49 -7.14
N ASP A 170 10.03 -2.45 -8.39
CA ASP A 170 10.49 -1.22 -9.04
C ASP A 170 9.25 -0.38 -9.39
N ASN A 171 9.13 0.76 -8.70
CA ASN A 171 8.01 1.67 -8.80
C ASN A 171 8.34 2.91 -9.66
N ALA A 172 9.42 2.89 -10.44
CA ALA A 172 9.88 4.05 -11.19
C ALA A 172 8.83 4.64 -12.15
N TYR A 173 8.02 3.80 -12.80
CA TYR A 173 6.96 4.24 -13.71
C TYR A 173 5.89 5.07 -12.96
N PHE A 174 5.29 4.51 -11.92
CA PHE A 174 4.26 5.19 -11.13
C PHE A 174 4.83 6.36 -10.33
N TYR A 175 6.10 6.31 -9.93
CA TYR A 175 6.81 7.45 -9.38
C TYR A 175 6.79 8.65 -10.35
N ALA A 176 7.22 8.43 -11.59
CA ALA A 176 7.25 9.49 -12.59
C ALA A 176 5.84 10.04 -12.89
N GLN A 177 4.83 9.18 -12.94
CA GLN A 177 3.43 9.61 -13.09
C GLN A 177 2.96 10.44 -11.89
N GLY A 178 3.21 9.96 -10.68
CA GLY A 178 2.81 10.63 -9.44
C GLY A 178 3.43 12.02 -9.28
N GLN A 179 4.71 12.19 -9.67
CA GLN A 179 5.35 13.51 -9.65
C GLN A 179 4.74 14.46 -10.69
N LYS A 180 4.45 13.98 -11.90
CA LYS A 180 3.76 14.79 -12.93
C LYS A 180 2.38 15.29 -12.47
N GLU A 181 1.59 14.43 -11.83
CA GLU A 181 0.30 14.83 -11.27
C GLU A 181 0.44 15.89 -10.17
N LYS A 182 1.41 15.70 -9.27
CA LYS A 182 1.69 16.63 -8.19
C LYS A 182 2.12 18.00 -8.70
N GLU A 183 2.94 18.04 -9.74
CA GLU A 183 3.34 19.29 -10.41
C GLU A 183 2.17 19.97 -11.11
N ALA A 184 1.35 19.20 -11.84
CA ALA A 184 0.16 19.73 -12.52
C ALA A 184 -0.85 20.35 -11.52
N GLU A 185 -1.07 19.70 -10.37
CA GLU A 185 -1.91 20.25 -9.31
C GLU A 185 -1.35 21.52 -8.70
N LYS A 186 -0.03 21.59 -8.52
CA LYS A 186 0.62 22.80 -8.02
C LYS A 186 0.42 23.97 -8.98
N VAL A 187 0.63 23.74 -10.29
CA VAL A 187 0.40 24.75 -11.33
C VAL A 187 -1.06 25.20 -11.37
N ALA A 188 -2.01 24.26 -11.28
CA ALA A 188 -3.43 24.57 -11.23
C ALA A 188 -3.80 25.39 -9.98
N ALA A 189 -3.25 25.03 -8.81
CA ALA A 189 -3.49 25.75 -7.57
C ALA A 189 -2.91 27.17 -7.61
N ASP A 190 -1.72 27.35 -8.17
CA ASP A 190 -1.07 28.66 -8.29
C ASP A 190 -1.80 29.55 -9.31
N THR A 191 -2.29 28.97 -10.42
CA THR A 191 -3.12 29.68 -11.42
C THR A 191 -4.42 30.16 -10.79
N LYS A 192 -5.11 29.30 -10.04
CA LYS A 192 -6.35 29.67 -9.34
C LYS A 192 -6.12 30.79 -8.33
N LYS A 193 -5.04 30.73 -7.54
CA LYS A 193 -4.68 31.80 -6.61
C LYS A 193 -4.43 33.13 -7.34
N ALA A 194 -3.76 33.10 -8.50
CA ALA A 194 -3.51 34.31 -9.28
C ALA A 194 -4.81 34.92 -9.83
N GLU A 195 -5.74 34.09 -10.31
CA GLU A 195 -7.07 34.54 -10.74
C GLU A 195 -7.88 35.15 -9.58
N ASP A 196 -7.85 34.52 -8.41
CA ASP A 196 -8.56 35.01 -7.22
C ASP A 196 -7.99 36.36 -6.74
N VAL A 197 -6.66 36.54 -6.78
CA VAL A 197 -6.02 37.83 -6.47
C VAL A 197 -6.42 38.90 -7.48
N LYS A 198 -6.41 38.57 -8.78
CA LYS A 198 -6.81 39.53 -9.83
C LYS A 198 -8.26 39.98 -9.67
N LYS A 199 -9.18 39.04 -9.40
CA LYS A 199 -10.60 39.36 -9.12
C LYS A 199 -10.75 40.23 -7.88
N ALA A 200 -9.98 39.95 -6.82
CA ALA A 200 -10.00 40.77 -5.60
C ALA A 200 -9.49 42.21 -5.85
N GLU A 201 -8.44 42.38 -6.67
CA GLU A 201 -7.94 43.70 -7.07
C GLU A 201 -8.95 44.47 -7.93
N GLU A 202 -9.61 43.80 -8.88
CA GLU A 202 -10.66 44.39 -9.73
C GLU A 202 -11.87 44.84 -8.89
N GLN A 203 -12.31 44.03 -7.93
CA GLN A 203 -13.37 44.39 -6.99
C GLN A 203 -12.98 45.57 -6.10
N LYS A 204 -11.73 45.62 -5.62
CA LYS A 204 -11.24 46.73 -4.81
C LYS A 204 -11.19 48.03 -5.62
N LYS A 205 -10.70 48.00 -6.87
CA LYS A 205 -10.69 49.16 -7.77
C LYS A 205 -12.10 49.65 -8.08
N ALA A 206 -13.04 48.74 -8.35
CA ALA A 206 -14.44 49.10 -8.57
C ALA A 206 -15.07 49.77 -7.34
N ALA A 207 -14.81 49.26 -6.14
CA ALA A 207 -15.30 49.86 -4.89
C ALA A 207 -14.70 51.27 -4.65
N GLU A 208 -13.41 51.46 -4.92
CA GLU A 208 -12.74 52.77 -4.82
C GLU A 208 -13.28 53.79 -5.84
N GLU A 209 -13.62 53.36 -7.06
CA GLU A 209 -14.26 54.23 -8.07
C GLU A 209 -15.68 54.64 -7.67
N GLU A 210 -16.48 53.72 -7.12
CA GLU A 210 -17.81 54.06 -6.61
C GLU A 210 -17.75 55.04 -5.43
N GLU A 211 -16.80 54.87 -4.51
CA GLU A 211 -16.61 55.78 -3.38
C GLU A 211 -16.22 57.20 -3.85
N LYS A 212 -15.33 57.30 -4.85
CA LYS A 212 -14.93 58.58 -5.47
C LYS A 212 -16.11 59.27 -6.17
N LYS A 213 -16.93 58.53 -6.93
CA LYS A 213 -18.15 59.06 -7.56
C LYS A 213 -19.18 59.53 -6.54
N GLY A 214 -19.33 58.80 -5.43
CA GLY A 214 -20.21 59.17 -4.31
C GLY A 214 -19.76 60.45 -3.58
N LYS A 215 -18.45 60.62 -3.35
CA LYS A 215 -17.88 61.85 -2.77
C LYS A 215 -18.00 63.05 -3.72
N GLY A 216 -17.76 62.86 -5.02
CA GLY A 216 -17.93 63.91 -6.03
C GLY A 216 -19.37 64.47 -6.09
N LYS A 217 -20.39 63.60 -6.02
CA LYS A 217 -21.80 64.03 -5.94
C LYS A 217 -22.13 64.81 -4.67
N LYS A 218 -21.53 64.47 -3.52
CA LYS A 218 -21.70 65.22 -2.26
C LYS A 218 -21.05 66.61 -2.33
N VAL A 219 -19.87 66.72 -2.94
CA VAL A 219 -19.18 68.01 -3.11
C VAL A 219 -19.94 68.90 -4.09
N LEU A 220 -20.45 68.36 -5.21
CA LEU A 220 -21.26 69.13 -6.17
C LEU A 220 -22.54 69.69 -5.54
N LYS A 221 -23.25 68.90 -4.73
CA LYS A 221 -24.42 69.38 -3.96
C LYS A 221 -24.07 70.53 -3.02
N LYS A 222 -22.92 70.42 -2.34
CA LYS A 222 -22.46 71.44 -1.38
C LYS A 222 -22.02 72.75 -2.05
N VAL A 223 -21.50 72.70 -3.28
CA VAL A 223 -21.06 73.87 -4.06
C VAL A 223 -22.21 74.54 -4.82
N LEU A 224 -23.21 73.78 -5.27
CA LEU A 224 -24.35 74.30 -6.03
C LEU A 224 -25.54 74.77 -5.18
N GLY A 225 -25.40 74.75 -3.84
CA GLY A 225 -26.37 75.38 -2.93
C GLY A 225 -27.78 74.79 -3.00
N TRP A 226 -27.91 73.47 -2.98
CA TRP A 226 -29.15 72.74 -2.72
C TRP A 226 -29.04 71.95 -1.41
#